data_AF-A0AAW0XWW7-F1
#
_entry.id   AF-A0AAW0XWW7-F1
#
_cell.length_a   1.000
_cell.length_b   1.000
_cell.length_c   1.000
_cell.angle_alpha   90.00
_cell.angle_beta   90.00
_cell.angle_gamma   90.00
#
_symmetry.space_group_name_H-M   'P 1'
#
loop_
_entity.id
_entity.type
_entity.pdbx_description
1 polymer ?
#
loop_
_entity_poly.entity_id
_entity_poly.type
_entity_poly.pdbx_seq_one_letter_code
_entity_poly.pdbx_strand_id
1 'polypeptide(L)'
;YLSRTVDFDSCEDLVKWEIHGNTNTDHSIRRTSIATYLLRGNHRDIRIEYALIEGSVSAFTSSVSEEHITTFTNQTLELRAVRRISQVFTIDYQSVNHNSFHYEVD
;
A
#
# COMPACT_ATOMS: atom_id res chain seq x y z
N TYR A 1 15.83 13.79 3.54
CA TYR A 1 15.09 12.55 3.23
C TYR A 1 14.67 11.92 4.53
N LEU A 2 13.40 11.53 4.63
CA LEU A 2 12.84 10.84 5.80
C LEU A 2 12.34 9.48 5.35
N SER A 3 12.78 8.41 6.01
CA SER A 3 12.28 7.05 5.76
C SER A 3 11.39 6.62 6.92
N ARG A 4 10.29 5.93 6.60
CA ARG A 4 9.42 5.26 7.56
C ARG A 4 9.19 3.83 7.11
N THR A 5 9.28 2.91 8.07
CA THR A 5 8.90 1.51 7.88
C THR A 5 7.68 1.25 8.75
N VAL A 6 6.74 0.47 8.24
CA VAL A 6 5.56 0.03 8.99
C VAL A 6 5.81 -1.38 9.51
N ASP A 7 5.64 -1.55 10.82
CA ASP A 7 5.53 -2.87 11.44
C ASP A 7 4.06 -3.30 11.42
N PHE A 8 3.74 -4.22 10.51
CA PHE A 8 2.38 -4.70 10.33
C PHE A 8 1.86 -5.53 11.50
N ASP A 9 2.75 -6.12 12.32
CA ASP A 9 2.32 -6.90 13.48
C ASP A 9 1.80 -5.99 14.62
N SER A 10 2.14 -4.70 14.57
CA SER A 10 1.72 -3.67 15.53
C SER A 10 0.48 -2.86 15.12
N CYS A 11 -0.10 -3.15 13.95
CA CYS A 11 -1.23 -2.38 13.41
C CYS A 11 -2.56 -2.80 14.07
N GLU A 12 -3.28 -1.82 14.65
CA GLU A 12 -4.55 -2.06 15.38
C GLU A 12 -5.69 -2.54 14.46
N ASP A 13 -5.75 -2.02 13.23
CA ASP A 13 -6.76 -2.33 12.22
C ASP A 13 -6.14 -3.02 11.00
N LEU A 14 -5.73 -4.28 11.15
CA LEU A 14 -5.38 -5.10 9.99
C LEU A 14 -6.67 -5.56 9.31
N VAL A 15 -6.81 -5.26 8.01
CA VAL A 15 -7.74 -6.02 7.16
C VAL A 15 -7.36 -7.49 7.35
N LYS A 16 -8.28 -8.30 7.88
CA LYS A 16 -8.03 -9.72 8.16
C LYS A 16 -8.07 -10.49 6.85
N TRP A 17 -6.94 -11.09 6.47
CA TRP A 17 -6.87 -11.99 5.33
C TRP A 17 -7.08 -13.41 5.83
N GLU A 18 -8.02 -14.13 5.24
CA GLU A 18 -8.25 -15.54 5.53
C GLU A 18 -7.62 -16.39 4.43
N ILE A 19 -6.69 -17.27 4.79
CA ILE A 19 -6.15 -18.27 3.86
C ILE A 19 -7.07 -19.49 3.95
N HIS A 20 -7.86 -19.73 2.91
CA HIS A 20 -8.61 -20.97 2.78
C HIS A 20 -7.69 -22.04 2.16
N GLY A 21 -6.98 -22.80 2.99
CA GLY A 21 -6.05 -23.86 2.58
C GLY A 21 -6.19 -25.15 3.40
N ASN A 22 -5.55 -26.23 2.95
CA ASN A 22 -5.52 -27.51 3.66
C ASN A 22 -4.80 -27.38 5.02
N THR A 23 -5.18 -28.14 6.04
CA THR A 23 -4.66 -28.07 7.42
C THR A 23 -3.15 -28.34 7.56
N ASN A 24 -2.46 -28.76 6.49
CA ASN A 24 -1.03 -29.06 6.46
C ASN A 24 -0.17 -27.90 5.91
N THR A 25 -0.77 -26.74 5.65
CA THR A 25 -0.07 -25.57 5.10
C THR A 25 0.46 -24.71 6.25
N ASP A 26 1.74 -24.32 6.20
CA ASP A 26 2.24 -23.29 7.12
C ASP A 26 1.65 -21.94 6.69
N HIS A 27 0.59 -21.53 7.38
CA HIS A 27 -0.17 -20.33 7.08
C HIS A 27 0.55 -19.08 7.62
N SER A 28 1.72 -18.77 7.06
CA SER A 28 2.40 -17.50 7.34
C SER A 28 2.10 -16.48 6.24
N ILE A 29 1.70 -15.28 6.66
CA ILE A 29 1.63 -14.09 5.81
C ILE A 29 2.71 -13.14 6.30
N ARG A 30 3.63 -12.75 5.41
CA ARG A 30 4.63 -11.73 5.70
C ARG A 30 4.26 -10.46 4.95
N ARG A 31 4.34 -9.33 5.64
CA ARG A 31 4.04 -8.00 5.08
C ARG A 31 5.20 -7.08 5.34
N THR A 32 5.60 -6.33 4.33
CA THR A 32 6.58 -5.26 4.50
C THR A 32 6.11 -4.02 3.76
N SER A 33 6.41 -2.85 4.32
CA SER A 33 6.17 -1.58 3.65
C SER A 33 7.18 -0.56 4.12
N ILE A 34 7.83 0.06 3.15
CA ILE A 34 8.86 1.07 3.33
C ILE A 34 8.43 2.28 2.52
N ALA A 35 8.46 3.44 3.15
CA ALA A 35 8.13 4.71 2.52
C ALA A 35 9.27 5.70 2.70
N THR A 36 9.75 6.25 1.59
CA THR A 36 10.77 7.30 1.57
C THR A 36 10.16 8.61 1.09
N TYR A 37 10.35 9.66 1.87
CA TYR A 37 9.79 10.99 1.62
C TYR A 37 10.88 12.05 1.42
N LEU A 38 10.69 12.90 0.41
CA LEU A 38 11.34 14.19 0.30
C LEU A 38 10.38 15.26 0.83
N LEU A 39 10.77 15.88 1.94
CA LEU A 39 10.00 16.95 2.56
C LEU A 39 10.65 18.31 2.24
N ARG A 40 9.84 19.29 1.83
CA ARG A 40 10.28 20.67 1.60
C ARG A 40 9.37 21.64 2.36
N GLY A 41 9.97 22.67 2.97
CA GLY A 41 9.25 23.70 3.71
C GLY A 41 9.98 24.14 4.96
N ASN A 42 9.31 24.95 5.78
CA ASN A 42 9.77 25.35 7.11
C ASN A 42 8.91 24.66 8.19
N HIS A 43 9.19 24.92 9.48
CA HIS A 43 8.46 24.31 10.60
C HIS A 43 6.93 24.54 10.59
N ARG A 44 6.43 25.56 9.89
CA ARG A 44 5.00 25.87 9.80
C ARG A 44 4.32 25.28 8.57
N ASP A 45 5.09 25.03 7.51
CA ASP A 45 4.58 24.63 6.19
C ASP A 45 5.42 23.49 5.57
N ILE A 46 5.50 22.35 6.26
CA ILE A 46 6.16 21.14 5.72
C ILE A 46 5.26 20.47 4.69
N ARG A 47 5.81 20.11 3.53
CA ARG A 47 5.08 19.43 2.45
C ARG A 47 5.87 18.25 1.94
N ILE A 48 5.15 17.22 1.49
CA ILE A 48 5.73 16.11 0.75
C ILE A 48 5.90 16.57 -0.70
N GLU A 49 7.16 16.73 -1.12
CA GLU A 49 7.50 17.02 -2.51
C GLU A 49 7.52 15.75 -3.35
N TYR A 50 8.01 14.67 -2.75
CA TYR A 50 8.09 13.36 -3.38
C TYR A 50 7.92 12.26 -2.34
N ALA A 51 7.22 11.18 -2.69
CA ALA A 51 7.15 9.97 -1.90
C ALA A 51 7.30 8.74 -2.80
N LEU A 52 8.15 7.81 -2.37
CA LEU A 52 8.23 6.46 -2.91
C LEU A 52 7.78 5.51 -1.82
N ILE A 53 6.74 4.74 -2.09
CA ILE A 53 6.18 3.76 -1.16
C ILE A 53 6.27 2.41 -1.83
N GLU A 54 7.00 1.51 -1.19
CA GLU A 54 7.15 0.13 -1.61
C GLU A 54 6.49 -0.76 -0.57
N GLY A 55 5.74 -1.74 -1.04
CA GLY A 55 5.07 -2.71 -0.19
C GLY A 55 5.12 -4.09 -0.79
N SER A 56 5.21 -5.11 0.05
CA SER A 56 5.06 -6.48 -0.38
C SER A 56 4.20 -7.27 0.61
N VAL A 57 3.46 -8.23 0.06
CA VAL A 57 2.74 -9.23 0.83
C VAL A 57 3.10 -10.60 0.27
N SER A 58 3.69 -11.45 1.10
CA SER A 58 4.04 -12.83 0.75
C SER A 58 3.15 -13.79 1.53
N ALA A 59 2.44 -14.66 0.81
CA ALA A 59 1.68 -15.77 1.37
C ALA A 59 2.40 -17.08 1.08
N PHE A 60 2.71 -17.85 2.13
CA PHE A 60 3.43 -19.12 2.01
C PHE A 60 2.42 -20.27 1.90
N THR A 61 2.62 -21.16 0.93
CA THR A 61 1.69 -22.25 0.58
C THR A 61 2.23 -23.64 0.91
N SER A 62 3.39 -23.72 1.57
CA SER A 62 3.94 -24.98 2.07
C SER A 62 4.78 -24.76 3.34
N SER A 63 4.96 -25.81 4.14
CA SER A 63 5.84 -25.79 5.32
C SER A 63 7.32 -25.65 4.98
N VAL A 64 7.68 -25.84 3.70
CA VAL A 64 9.00 -25.55 3.17
C VAL A 64 8.93 -24.13 2.60
N SER A 65 9.73 -23.22 3.15
CA SER A 65 9.74 -21.77 2.87
C SER A 65 10.04 -21.36 1.41
N GLU A 66 10.01 -22.30 0.47
CA GLU A 66 10.36 -22.12 -0.94
C GLU A 66 9.13 -21.75 -1.80
N GLU A 67 7.95 -22.32 -1.50
CA GLU A 67 6.74 -22.02 -2.26
C GLU A 67 5.94 -20.89 -1.61
N HIS A 68 5.87 -19.76 -2.31
CA HIS A 68 5.13 -18.60 -1.85
C HIS A 68 4.68 -17.73 -3.02
N ILE A 69 3.56 -17.05 -2.83
CA ILE A 69 3.04 -16.04 -3.75
C ILE A 69 3.32 -14.68 -3.13
N THR A 70 4.01 -13.81 -3.87
CA THR A 70 4.29 -12.44 -3.44
C THR A 70 3.58 -11.45 -4.34
N THR A 71 2.89 -10.49 -3.73
CA THR A 71 2.46 -9.27 -4.41
C THR A 71 3.44 -8.14 -4.06
N PHE A 72 3.76 -7.32 -5.05
CA PHE A 72 4.61 -6.14 -4.87
C PHE A 72 3.87 -4.91 -5.36
N THR A 73 3.89 -3.85 -4.57
CA THR A 73 3.31 -2.56 -4.91
C THR A 73 4.40 -1.50 -4.84
N ASN A 74 4.51 -0.70 -5.89
CA ASN A 74 5.35 0.49 -5.92
C ASN A 74 4.47 1.70 -6.27
N GLN A 75 4.42 2.66 -5.36
CA GLN A 75 3.65 3.89 -5.53
C GLN A 75 4.61 5.07 -5.47
N THR A 76 4.49 5.94 -6.47
CA THR A 76 5.24 7.20 -6.52
C THR A 76 4.26 8.37 -6.49
N LEU A 77 4.48 9.30 -5.56
CA LEU A 77 3.78 10.58 -5.50
C LEU A 77 4.79 11.70 -5.77
N GLU A 78 4.42 12.64 -6.63
CA GLU A 78 5.23 13.81 -6.95
C GLU A 78 4.38 15.08 -6.94
N LEU A 79 4.81 16.07 -6.17
CA LEU A 79 4.17 17.38 -6.13
C LEU A 79 4.56 18.18 -7.38
N ARG A 80 3.68 18.18 -8.38
CA ARG A 80 3.92 18.89 -9.64
C ARG A 80 3.81 20.41 -9.53
N ALA A 81 2.79 20.90 -8.81
CA ALA A 81 2.56 22.34 -8.68
C ALA A 81 1.75 22.67 -7.43
N VAL A 82 2.00 23.85 -6.88
CA VAL A 82 1.18 24.46 -5.83
C VAL A 82 0.54 25.71 -6.41
N ARG A 83 -0.78 25.80 -6.35
CA ARG A 83 -1.53 26.96 -6.85
C ARG A 83 -2.35 27.58 -5.74
N ARG A 84 -2.38 28.91 -5.67
CA ARG A 84 -3.30 29.63 -4.79
C ARG A 84 -4.68 29.59 -5.44
N ILE A 85 -5.63 28.99 -4.74
CA ILE A 85 -7.01 28.89 -5.20
C ILE A 85 -7.77 30.06 -4.59
N SER A 86 -8.34 30.93 -5.44
CA SER A 86 -9.17 32.07 -5.03
C SER A 86 -10.65 31.71 -4.91
N GLN A 87 -11.10 30.70 -5.66
CA GLN A 87 -12.46 30.18 -5.63
C GLN A 87 -12.42 28.69 -5.33
N VAL A 88 -13.04 28.27 -4.22
CA VAL A 88 -13.11 26.86 -3.83
C VAL A 88 -13.78 26.08 -4.95
N PHE A 89 -13.08 25.08 -5.48
CA PHE A 89 -13.65 24.11 -6.39
C PHE A 89 -13.78 22.78 -5.67
N THR A 90 -14.83 22.03 -5.99
CA THR A 90 -15.07 20.69 -5.48
C THR A 90 -14.66 19.70 -6.57
N ILE A 91 -13.95 18.64 -6.19
CA ILE A 91 -13.73 17.49 -7.07
C ILE A 91 -14.79 16.47 -6.70
N ASP A 92 -15.80 16.34 -7.54
CA ASP A 92 -16.81 15.29 -7.38
C ASP A 92 -16.29 14.01 -8.02
N TYR A 93 -16.08 12.97 -7.22
CA TYR A 93 -15.78 11.64 -7.71
C TYR A 93 -17.09 10.90 -7.90
N GLN A 94 -17.41 10.50 -9.15
CA GLN A 94 -18.45 9.52 -9.38
C GLN A 94 -17.88 8.13 -9.14
N SER A 95 -18.34 7.44 -8.10
CA SER A 95 -18.03 6.04 -7.90
C SER A 95 -18.63 5.23 -9.06
N VAL A 96 -17.78 4.68 -9.93
CA VAL A 96 -18.23 3.71 -10.93
C VAL A 96 -18.30 2.36 -10.23
N ASN A 97 -19.53 1.88 -10.01
CA ASN A 97 -19.75 0.53 -9.48
C ASN A 97 -19.43 -0.49 -10.58
N HIS A 98 -18.33 -1.23 -10.39
CA HIS A 98 -18.04 -2.40 -11.20
C HIS A 98 -18.82 -3.59 -10.61
N ASN A 99 -19.94 -3.96 -11.25
CA ASN A 99 -20.82 -5.06 -10.80
C ASN A 99 -20.18 -6.45 -10.95
N SER A 100 -19.03 -6.56 -11.59
CA SER A 100 -18.35 -7.83 -11.76
C SER A 100 -16.86 -7.63 -12.01
N PHE A 101 -16.03 -8.06 -11.05
CA PHE A 101 -14.63 -8.37 -11.30
C PHE A 101 -14.58 -9.78 -11.88
N HIS A 102 -14.24 -9.92 -13.16
CA HIS A 102 -13.93 -11.22 -13.76
C HIS A 102 -12.42 -11.40 -13.73
N TYR A 103 -11.97 -12.50 -13.14
CA TYR A 103 -10.62 -13.01 -13.34
C TYR A 103 -10.74 -14.22 -14.25
N GLU A 104 -9.99 -14.24 -15.34
CA GLU A 104 -9.80 -15.48 -16.12
C GLU A 104 -8.84 -16.37 -15.32
N VAL A 105 -9.28 -17.59 -15.03
CA VAL A 105 -8.42 -18.67 -14.56
C VAL A 105 -8.30 -19.64 -15.71
N ASP A 106 -7.10 -19.78 -16.25
CA ASP A 106 -6.72 -20.92 -17.08
C ASP A 106 -6.39 -22.14 -16.20
#